data_AF-A0A2E5JNP3-F1
#
_entry.id   AF-A0A2E5JNP3-F1
#
_cell.length_a   1.000
_cell.length_b   1.000
_cell.length_c   1.000
_cell.angle_alpha   90.00
_cell.angle_beta   90.00
_cell.angle_gamma   90.00
#
_symmetry.space_group_name_H-M   'P 1'
#
loop_
_entity.id
_entity.type
_entity.pdbx_description
1 polymer ?
#
loop_
_entity_poly.entity_id
_entity_poly.type
_entity_poly.pdbx_seq_one_letter_code
_entity_poly.pdbx_strand_id
1 'polypeptide(L)' 'MKKNFLFILSFFILFLSVPWIFSKPSSILFYGMPIWAVYSLSVSFLYAGVIFYFIGKYWNISAEESDT' A
#
# COMPACT_ATOMS: atom_id res chain seq x y z
N MET A 1 -21.04 -1.25 -7.50
CA MET A 1 -20.61 -1.52 -6.10
C MET A 1 -19.22 -2.15 -5.97
N LYS A 2 -18.82 -3.09 -6.85
CA LYS A 2 -17.49 -3.77 -6.77
C LYS A 2 -16.29 -2.84 -6.98
N LYS A 3 -16.40 -1.83 -7.85
CA LYS A 3 -15.33 -0.84 -8.12
C LYS A 3 -14.99 -0.01 -6.87
N ASN A 4 -15.99 0.59 -6.22
CA ASN A 4 -15.80 1.36 -4.99
C ASN A 4 -15.19 0.52 -3.86
N PHE A 5 -15.58 -0.76 -3.76
CA PHE A 5 -14.99 -1.69 -2.79
C PHE A 5 -13.49 -1.92 -3.06
N LEU A 6 -13.07 -2.07 -4.31
CA LEU A 6 -11.65 -2.20 -4.66
C LEU A 6 -10.85 -0.94 -4.32
N PHE A 7 -11.41 0.25 -4.55
CA PHE A 7 -10.78 1.51 -4.15
C PHE A 7 -10.66 1.65 -2.63
N ILE A 8 -11.74 1.35 -1.88
CA ILE A 8 -11.72 1.37 -0.41
C ILE A 8 -10.71 0.36 0.12
N LEU A 9 -10.66 -0.84 -0.44
CA LEU A 9 -9.70 -1.88 -0.05
C LEU A 9 -8.26 -1.45 -0.34
N SER A 10 -8.01 -0.85 -1.51
CA SER A 10 -6.68 -0.34 -1.86
C SER A 10 -6.24 0.80 -0.93
N PHE A 11 -7.16 1.70 -0.58
CA PHE A 11 -6.92 2.77 0.38
C PHE A 11 -6.69 2.24 1.80
N PHE A 12 -7.42 1.19 2.20
CA PHE A 12 -7.24 0.54 3.49
C PHE A 12 -5.89 -0.17 3.60
N ILE A 13 -5.46 -0.85 2.54
CA ILE A 13 -4.13 -1.48 2.46
C ILE A 13 -3.04 -0.41 2.50
N LEU A 14 -3.22 0.71 1.79
CA LEU A 14 -2.29 1.84 1.84
C LEU A 14 -2.21 2.42 3.26
N PHE A 15 -3.35 2.62 3.91
CA PHE A 15 -3.41 3.11 5.28
C PHE A 15 -2.70 2.15 6.23
N LEU A 16 -2.91 0.83 6.13
CA LEU A 16 -2.19 -0.17 6.94
C LEU A 16 -0.69 -0.21 6.67
N SER A 17 -0.26 0.16 5.46
CA SER A 17 1.15 0.14 5.05
C SER A 17 1.98 1.25 5.72
N VAL A 18 1.33 2.34 6.15
CA VAL A 18 2.01 3.41 6.88
C VAL A 18 2.31 2.93 8.29
N PRO A 19 3.57 3.03 8.76
CA PRO A 19 3.88 2.70 10.13
C PRO A 19 3.42 3.80 11.09
N TRP A 20 2.15 3.73 11.51
CA TRP A 20 1.54 4.64 12.49
C TRP A 20 2.28 4.69 13.84
N ILE A 21 3.11 3.68 14.11
CA ILE A 21 3.77 3.45 15.41
C ILE A 21 5.13 4.16 15.51
N PHE A 22 5.73 4.62 14.40
CA PHE A 22 7.03 5.31 14.41
C PHE A 22 6.96 6.82 14.69
N SER A 23 5.99 7.28 15.46
CA SER A 23 5.85 8.71 15.82
C SER A 23 6.94 9.24 16.77
N LYS A 24 7.76 8.36 17.36
CA LYS A 24 8.90 8.76 18.21
C LYS A 24 10.21 8.45 17.53
N PRO A 25 11.21 9.36 17.56
CA PRO A 25 12.53 9.07 17.06
C PRO A 25 13.13 7.86 17.78
N SER A 26 13.27 6.75 17.05
CA SER A 26 13.87 5.50 17.47
C SER A 26 15.36 5.68 17.25
N SER A 27 16.13 5.59 18.33
CA SER A 27 17.59 5.59 18.30
C SER A 27 18.16 4.28 17.74
N ILE A 28 17.30 3.32 17.40
CA ILE A 28 17.71 2.04 16.84
C ILE A 28 18.05 2.25 15.37
N LEU A 29 19.34 2.27 15.11
CA LEU A 29 19.93 2.30 13.77
C LEU A 29 20.16 0.86 13.30
N PHE A 30 19.67 0.54 12.12
CA PHE A 30 19.98 -0.67 11.38
C PHE A 30 20.83 -0.29 10.17
N TYR A 31 22.07 -0.78 10.13
CA TYR A 31 23.00 -0.52 9.02
C TYR A 31 23.24 0.98 8.73
N GLY A 32 23.24 1.83 9.77
CA GLY A 32 23.43 3.28 9.65
C GLY A 32 22.16 4.06 9.28
N MET A 33 21.02 3.39 9.09
CA MET A 33 19.72 4.03 8.86
C MET A 33 18.77 3.76 10.03
N PRO A 34 17.86 4.68 10.35
CA PRO A 34 16.85 4.41 11.36
C PRO A 34 15.93 3.25 10.94
N ILE A 35 15.56 2.40 11.90
CA ILE A 35 14.78 1.18 11.64
C ILE A 35 13.45 1.44 10.92
N TRP A 36 12.83 2.61 11.14
CA TRP A 36 11.60 2.99 10.43
C TRP A 36 11.82 3.16 8.93
N ALA A 37 13.02 3.58 8.49
CA ALA A 37 13.29 3.81 7.08
C ALA A 37 13.36 2.48 6.34
N VAL A 38 13.99 1.48 6.97
CA VAL A 38 14.06 0.10 6.46
C VAL A 38 12.66 -0.51 6.39
N TYR A 39 11.84 -0.30 7.42
CA TYR A 39 10.45 -0.74 7.44
C TYR A 39 9.65 -0.09 6.31
N SER A 40 9.68 1.25 6.20
CA SER A 40 8.94 1.99 5.17
C SER A 40 9.33 1.57 3.77
N LEU A 41 10.62 1.34 3.50
CA LEU A 41 11.10 0.88 2.20
C LEU A 41 10.57 -0.52 1.87
N SER A 42 10.67 -1.46 2.83
CA SER A 42 10.21 -2.83 2.66
C SER A 42 8.70 -2.90 2.42
N VAL A 43 7.93 -2.14 3.20
CA VAL A 43 6.48 -2.10 3.07
C VAL A 43 6.04 -1.42 1.78
N SER A 44 6.74 -0.37 1.34
CA SER A 44 6.47 0.27 0.04
C SER A 44 6.69 -0.69 -1.12
N PHE A 45 7.74 -1.51 -1.07
CA PHE A 45 8.01 -2.54 -2.08
C PHE A 45 6.90 -3.59 -2.12
N LEU A 46 6.47 -4.09 -0.96
CA LEU A 46 5.35 -5.03 -0.86
C LEU A 46 4.04 -4.40 -1.39
N TYR A 47 3.77 -3.14 -1.05
CA TYR A 47 2.60 -2.42 -1.51
C TYR A 47 2.59 -2.26 -3.03
N ALA A 48 3.73 -1.91 -3.64
CA ALA A 48 3.86 -1.86 -5.09
C ALA A 48 3.52 -3.20 -5.75
N GLY A 49 3.98 -4.31 -5.17
CA GLY A 49 3.62 -5.66 -5.63
C GLY A 49 2.12 -5.96 -5.53
N VAL A 50 1.48 -5.56 -4.42
CA VAL A 50 0.03 -5.69 -4.25
C VAL A 50 -0.70 -4.86 -5.31
N ILE A 51 -0.30 -3.61 -5.54
CA ILE A 51 -0.91 -2.75 -6.56
C ILE A 51 -0.73 -3.32 -7.96
N PHE A 52 0.46 -3.81 -8.29
CA PHE A 52 0.71 -4.48 -9.56
C PHE A 52 -0.24 -5.68 -9.78
N TYR A 53 -0.40 -6.53 -8.76
CA TYR A 53 -1.35 -7.65 -8.81
C TYR A 53 -2.81 -7.19 -8.94
N PHE A 54 -3.19 -6.15 -8.20
CA PHE A 54 -4.54 -5.60 -8.25
C PHE A 54 -4.87 -4.99 -9.61
N ILE A 55 -3.95 -4.24 -10.19
CA ILE A 55 -4.05 -3.70 -11.55
C ILE A 55 -4.21 -4.85 -12.52
N GLY A 56 -3.31 -5.83 -12.54
CA GLY A 56 -3.38 -6.95 -13.49
C GLY A 56 -4.67 -7.79 -13.36
N LYS A 57 -5.17 -8.01 -12.15
CA LYS A 57 -6.33 -8.87 -11.91
C LYS A 57 -7.67 -8.15 -12.05
N TYR A 58 -7.73 -6.88 -11.66
CA TYR A 58 -8.99 -6.12 -11.59
C TYR A 58 -9.07 -4.99 -12.61
N TRP A 59 -8.14 -4.90 -13.57
CA TRP A 59 -8.15 -3.91 -14.66
C TRP A 59 -9.51 -3.84 -15.35
N ASN A 60 -10.06 -4.98 -15.77
CA ASN A 60 -11.35 -5.05 -16.47
C ASN A 60 -12.53 -4.55 -15.62
N ILE A 61 -12.50 -4.74 -14.30
CA ILE A 61 -13.55 -4.27 -13.40
C ILE A 61 -13.42 -2.76 -13.12
N SER A 62 -12.21 -2.21 -13.26
CA SER A 62 -11.97 -0.77 -13.20
C SER A 62 -12.31 -0.06 -14.52
N ALA A 63 -12.07 -0.74 -15.64
CA ALA A 63 -12.24 -0.26 -17.01
C ALA A 63 -13.65 -0.48 -17.59
N GLU A 64 -14.54 -1.19 -16.89
CA GLU A 64 -15.99 -1.14 -17.15
C GLU A 64 -16.47 0.30 -16.89
N GLU A 65 -16.43 1.08 -17.97
CA GLU A 65 -17.22 2.29 -18.17
C GLU A 65 -18.68 1.85 -18.18
N SER A 66 -19.50 2.55 -17.41
CA SER A 66 -20.93 2.32 -17.33
C SER A 66 -21.59 2.69 -18.67
N ASP A 67 -21.54 1.78 -19.63
CA ASP A 67 -22.39 1.80 -20.81
C ASP A 67 -23.77 1.23 -20.44
N THR A 68 -24.51 1.95 -19.58
CA THR A 68 -25.98 1.97 -19.47
C THR A 68 -26.42 3.09 -18.54
#